data_AF-A0A3M1CKT2-F1
#
_entry.id   AF-A0A3M1CKT2-F1
#
_cell.length_a   1.000
_cell.length_b   1.000
_cell.length_c   1.000
_cell.angle_alpha   90.00
_cell.angle_beta   90.00
_cell.angle_gamma   90.00
#
_symmetry.space_group_name_H-M   'P 1'
#
loop_
_entity.id
_entity.type
_entity.pdbx_description
1 polymer ?
#
loop_
_entity_poly.entity_id
_entity_poly.type
_entity_poly.pdbx_seq_one_letter_code
_entity_poly.pdbx_strand_id
1 'polypeptide(L)'
;MMLDWSRFQSGAVGPEKAFGAFAAQLFERWLRREYGDDFASYTLHGAGGDGGVEAFARLPAGDVVGLQAKWFAGNIKASEINKIRASLDRAAATFPTLRKYVVAQRQNLTKARHEDETGGVERWEDFIAAAKKDHPSVEVVRWDEAGLLDQLAQPGNQEIKALWFEGEFTPSMITVAWEKVRSRLGARYLPDLHAVGAIDAMLDSDLWSPEAVGRTRRTLQQAVQALTEASSALGGFLRLTDGRRPPELDTPAIEAAAAIEALRSHAAVLIDVVATGPRLDVPEGPELDALAGLEELLEDFKKRGEGTYTADHAERALQLAWEAQEEVDAMEQMLRASARPRLVVGPAGCGKTHAAAAGVHRRVKEGNPCVLVLGKGSSPRDGAARMLADALDTPGWSLARMLDGLEALAVLRQASLVPAEDGKTGFSRALILIDGLEEAPGSDRWGDLLGDLAVELARRPRVHLVATARPEFFRHADLPSSIGHVRVEEHADVDLPAMLVAYAREYRVGIEAVPWLGWALRNALEIRLLAE
;
A
#
# COMPACT_ATOMS: atom_id res chain seq x y z
N MET A 1 15.02 -4.64 -31.71
CA MET A 1 15.89 -3.99 -30.71
C MET A 1 16.32 -5.08 -29.73
N MET A 2 17.58 -5.13 -29.29
CA MET A 2 18.08 -6.13 -28.33
C MET A 2 18.37 -5.42 -27.00
N LEU A 3 18.17 -6.08 -25.86
CA LEU A 3 18.52 -5.53 -24.55
C LEU A 3 20.02 -5.73 -24.31
N ASP A 4 20.75 -4.64 -24.11
CA ASP A 4 22.16 -4.70 -23.75
C ASP A 4 22.30 -5.00 -22.26
N TRP A 5 22.28 -6.29 -21.91
CA TRP A 5 22.43 -6.76 -20.52
C TRP A 5 23.77 -6.41 -19.88
N SER A 6 24.78 -5.94 -20.65
CA SER A 6 26.01 -5.41 -20.07
C SER A 6 25.80 -4.04 -19.41
N ARG A 7 24.75 -3.32 -19.81
CA ARG A 7 24.33 -2.03 -19.23
C ARG A 7 23.25 -2.18 -18.17
N PHE A 8 22.83 -3.41 -17.85
CA PHE A 8 21.79 -3.66 -16.86
C PHE A 8 22.24 -3.18 -15.47
N GLN A 9 21.49 -2.23 -14.92
CA GLN A 9 21.78 -1.60 -13.64
C GLN A 9 21.41 -2.56 -12.51
N SER A 10 22.42 -3.20 -11.92
CA SER A 10 22.22 -4.16 -10.83
C SER A 10 22.56 -3.61 -9.44
N GLY A 11 23.14 -2.40 -9.38
CA GLY A 11 23.54 -1.74 -8.15
C GLY A 11 24.35 -2.63 -7.21
N ALA A 12 24.25 -2.36 -5.90
CA ALA A 12 24.91 -3.15 -4.86
C ALA A 12 24.19 -4.47 -4.53
N VAL A 13 22.97 -4.69 -5.04
CA VAL A 13 22.16 -5.88 -4.72
C VAL A 13 22.52 -7.10 -5.59
N GLY A 14 23.25 -6.88 -6.68
CA GLY A 14 23.68 -7.92 -7.61
C GLY A 14 22.63 -8.26 -8.69
N PRO A 15 23.05 -8.88 -9.80
CA PRO A 15 22.24 -9.03 -11.00
C PRO A 15 21.01 -9.92 -10.80
N GLU A 16 21.09 -10.94 -9.95
CA GLU A 16 19.97 -11.86 -9.71
C GLU A 16 18.80 -11.15 -9.02
N LYS A 17 19.07 -10.41 -7.94
CA LYS A 17 18.05 -9.65 -7.19
C LYS A 17 17.51 -8.49 -8.01
N ALA A 18 18.39 -7.75 -8.69
CA ALA A 18 17.98 -6.67 -9.57
C ALA A 18 17.07 -7.17 -10.71
N PHE A 19 17.39 -8.31 -11.32
CA PHE A 19 16.55 -8.92 -12.34
C PHE A 19 15.21 -9.41 -11.78
N GLY A 20 15.20 -9.97 -10.57
CA GLY A 20 13.97 -10.32 -9.86
C GLY A 20 13.06 -9.10 -9.66
N ALA A 21 13.61 -7.99 -9.19
CA ALA A 21 12.86 -6.74 -9.02
C ALA A 21 12.36 -6.16 -10.35
N PHE A 22 13.20 -6.15 -11.39
CA PHE A 22 12.82 -5.73 -12.75
C PHE A 22 11.66 -6.58 -13.28
N ALA A 23 11.75 -7.91 -13.18
CA ALA A 23 10.69 -8.82 -13.63
C ALA A 23 9.42 -8.66 -12.79
N ALA A 24 9.54 -8.46 -11.47
CA ALA A 24 8.40 -8.24 -10.57
C ALA A 24 7.64 -6.94 -10.87
N GLN A 25 8.37 -5.85 -11.16
CA GLN A 25 7.77 -4.58 -11.56
C GLN A 25 6.97 -4.73 -12.87
N LEU A 26 7.55 -5.40 -13.88
CA LEU A 26 6.85 -5.69 -15.13
C LEU A 26 5.65 -6.62 -14.92
N PHE A 27 5.79 -7.62 -14.05
CA PHE A 27 4.75 -8.58 -13.75
C PHE A 27 3.54 -7.95 -13.06
N GLU A 28 3.75 -7.06 -12.08
CA GLU A 28 2.64 -6.33 -11.44
C GLU A 28 1.88 -5.47 -12.45
N ARG A 29 2.58 -4.77 -13.35
CA ARG A 29 1.93 -3.96 -14.39
C ARG A 29 1.24 -4.81 -15.46
N TRP A 30 1.83 -5.94 -15.82
CA TRP A 30 1.22 -6.91 -16.74
C TRP A 30 -0.06 -7.48 -16.16
N LEU A 31 -0.05 -7.90 -14.89
CA LEU A 31 -1.24 -8.36 -14.19
C LEU A 31 -2.36 -7.33 -14.29
N ARG A 32 -2.10 -6.07 -13.91
CA ARG A 32 -3.09 -4.98 -13.94
C ARG A 32 -3.72 -4.76 -15.31
N ARG A 33 -2.92 -4.92 -16.37
CA ARG A 33 -3.40 -4.77 -17.75
C ARG A 33 -4.26 -5.96 -18.19
N GLU A 34 -3.85 -7.19 -17.86
CA GLU A 34 -4.54 -8.40 -18.30
C GLU A 34 -5.82 -8.71 -17.51
N TYR A 35 -5.82 -8.40 -16.21
CA TYR A 35 -6.85 -8.84 -15.26
C TYR A 35 -7.55 -7.66 -14.55
N GLY A 36 -7.19 -6.41 -14.85
CA GLY A 36 -7.69 -5.22 -14.15
C GLY A 36 -6.97 -4.98 -12.82
N ASP A 37 -7.40 -3.99 -12.04
CA ASP A 37 -6.79 -3.69 -10.73
C ASP A 37 -7.30 -4.56 -9.59
N ASP A 38 -8.23 -5.47 -9.88
CA ASP A 38 -8.98 -6.25 -8.90
C ASP A 38 -8.34 -7.63 -8.69
N PHE A 39 -7.27 -7.66 -7.89
CA PHE A 39 -6.63 -8.89 -7.42
C PHE A 39 -7.02 -9.17 -5.99
N ALA A 40 -7.38 -10.42 -5.69
CA ALA A 40 -7.56 -10.88 -4.31
C ALA A 40 -6.26 -10.80 -3.51
N SER A 41 -5.09 -10.96 -4.15
CA SER A 41 -3.80 -10.55 -3.58
C SER A 41 -2.67 -10.44 -4.59
N TYR A 42 -1.67 -9.62 -4.28
CA TYR A 42 -0.34 -9.63 -4.90
C TYR A 42 0.70 -9.79 -3.80
N THR A 43 1.66 -10.70 -3.98
CA THR A 43 2.75 -10.92 -3.02
C THR A 43 4.06 -11.04 -3.77
N LEU A 44 5.04 -10.27 -3.34
CA LEU A 44 6.42 -10.33 -3.81
C LEU A 44 7.28 -11.02 -2.75
N HIS A 45 7.81 -12.20 -3.02
CA HIS A 45 8.70 -12.86 -2.08
C HIS A 45 10.09 -12.23 -2.11
N GLY A 46 10.65 -11.97 -0.92
CA GLY A 46 12.03 -11.53 -0.77
C GLY A 46 13.02 -12.69 -0.95
N ALA A 47 14.30 -12.43 -0.67
CA ALA A 47 15.35 -13.44 -0.70
C ALA A 47 15.06 -14.56 0.32
N GLY A 48 14.38 -15.62 -0.13
CA GLY A 48 13.87 -16.71 0.70
C GLY A 48 13.04 -17.74 -0.09
N GLY A 49 12.26 -17.31 -1.08
CA GLY A 49 11.74 -18.19 -2.15
C GLY A 49 11.07 -19.50 -1.73
N ASP A 50 10.37 -19.55 -0.59
CA ASP A 50 9.86 -20.82 -0.03
C ASP A 50 8.70 -21.42 -0.85
N GLY A 51 8.03 -20.63 -1.68
CA GLY A 51 6.87 -21.08 -2.50
C GLY A 51 7.18 -21.44 -3.96
N GLY A 52 8.44 -21.40 -4.42
CA GLY A 52 8.78 -21.68 -5.83
C GLY A 52 8.41 -20.56 -6.83
N VAL A 53 8.07 -19.38 -6.33
CA VAL A 53 7.77 -18.16 -7.10
C VAL A 53 8.53 -16.96 -6.50
N GLU A 54 8.95 -16.03 -7.35
CA GLU A 54 9.46 -14.70 -6.94
C GLU A 54 8.30 -13.77 -6.61
N ALA A 55 7.19 -13.85 -7.35
CA ALA A 55 5.96 -13.12 -7.06
C ALA A 55 4.74 -13.94 -7.47
N PHE A 56 3.58 -13.68 -6.88
CA PHE A 56 2.31 -14.24 -7.36
C PHE A 56 1.16 -13.28 -7.13
N ALA A 57 0.08 -13.49 -7.88
CA ALA A 57 -1.21 -12.87 -7.62
C ALA A 57 -2.32 -13.91 -7.54
N ARG A 58 -3.27 -13.71 -6.63
CA ARG A 58 -4.55 -14.44 -6.57
C ARG A 58 -5.61 -13.58 -7.25
N LEU A 59 -6.28 -14.14 -8.25
CA LEU A 59 -7.40 -13.50 -8.93
C LEU A 59 -8.69 -13.64 -8.08
N PRO A 60 -9.73 -12.82 -8.32
CA PRO A 60 -10.99 -12.90 -7.58
C PRO A 60 -11.65 -14.28 -7.63
N ALA A 61 -11.48 -15.01 -8.75
CA ALA A 61 -11.96 -16.38 -8.91
C ALA A 61 -11.17 -17.44 -8.11
N GLY A 62 -10.14 -17.03 -7.36
CA GLY A 62 -9.26 -17.92 -6.58
C GLY A 62 -8.09 -18.54 -7.35
N ASP A 63 -8.05 -18.35 -8.67
CA ASP A 63 -6.94 -18.77 -9.52
C ASP A 63 -5.65 -18.01 -9.19
N VAL A 64 -4.51 -18.68 -9.26
CA VAL A 64 -3.19 -18.09 -8.98
C VAL A 64 -2.38 -17.93 -10.26
N VAL A 65 -1.73 -16.78 -10.40
CA VAL A 65 -0.74 -16.48 -11.43
C VAL A 65 0.61 -16.23 -10.76
N GLY A 66 1.62 -17.04 -11.06
CA GLY A 66 2.96 -16.95 -10.49
C GLY A 66 4.00 -16.41 -11.45
N LEU A 67 5.03 -15.76 -10.92
CA LEU A 67 6.25 -15.33 -11.61
C LEU A 67 7.45 -16.05 -11.00
N GLN A 68 8.34 -16.52 -11.86
CA GLN A 68 9.68 -16.98 -11.50
C GLN A 68 10.73 -16.29 -12.36
N ALA A 69 11.55 -15.44 -11.76
CA ALA A 69 12.65 -14.77 -12.44
C ALA A 69 13.95 -15.57 -12.25
N LYS A 70 14.65 -15.88 -13.35
CA LYS A 70 15.94 -16.57 -13.32
C LYS A 70 16.98 -15.87 -14.17
N TRP A 71 18.05 -15.45 -13.52
CA TRP A 71 19.23 -14.89 -14.16
C TRP A 71 20.21 -16.01 -14.57
N PHE A 72 19.96 -16.63 -15.73
CA PHE A 72 20.86 -17.63 -16.31
C PHE A 72 21.76 -17.02 -17.36
N ALA A 73 22.97 -17.55 -17.52
CA ALA A 73 23.95 -17.05 -18.47
C ALA A 73 24.16 -17.99 -19.65
N GLY A 74 23.95 -17.46 -20.86
CA GLY A 74 24.02 -18.23 -22.08
C GLY A 74 22.73 -19.02 -22.32
N ASN A 75 22.82 -19.96 -23.27
CA ASN A 75 21.69 -20.85 -23.57
C ASN A 75 21.40 -21.77 -22.38
N ILE A 76 20.11 -22.07 -22.16
CA ILE A 76 19.69 -22.80 -20.98
C ILE A 76 20.23 -24.23 -20.94
N LYS A 77 20.81 -24.60 -19.80
CA LYS A 77 21.38 -25.93 -19.54
C LYS A 77 20.34 -26.86 -18.91
N ALA A 78 20.56 -28.17 -19.02
CA ALA A 78 19.68 -29.17 -18.39
C ALA A 78 19.53 -28.95 -16.87
N SER A 79 20.62 -28.57 -16.18
CA SER A 79 20.58 -28.26 -14.76
C SER A 79 19.74 -27.02 -14.42
N GLU A 80 19.67 -26.04 -15.32
CA GLU A 80 18.85 -24.84 -15.16
C GLU A 80 17.37 -25.13 -15.42
N ILE A 81 17.05 -25.96 -16.41
CA ILE A 81 15.69 -26.50 -16.61
C ILE A 81 15.22 -27.25 -15.36
N ASN A 82 16.07 -28.12 -14.79
CA ASN A 82 15.72 -28.83 -13.56
C ASN A 82 15.42 -27.89 -12.39
N LYS A 83 16.13 -26.76 -12.29
CA LYS A 83 15.83 -25.72 -11.28
C LYS A 83 14.48 -25.05 -11.52
N ILE A 84 14.12 -24.78 -12.78
CA ILE A 84 12.80 -24.22 -13.13
C ILE A 84 11.71 -25.24 -12.81
N ARG A 85 11.87 -26.50 -13.23
CA ARG A 85 10.92 -27.57 -12.94
C ARG A 85 10.69 -27.75 -11.45
N ALA A 86 11.76 -27.85 -10.66
CA ALA A 86 11.64 -27.93 -9.21
C ALA A 86 10.95 -26.71 -8.58
N SER A 87 11.06 -25.53 -9.20
CA SER A 87 10.34 -24.33 -8.75
C SER A 87 8.85 -24.40 -9.12
N LEU A 88 8.52 -24.86 -10.33
CA LEU A 88 7.14 -25.08 -10.76
C LEU A 88 6.46 -26.15 -9.90
N ASP A 89 7.12 -27.28 -9.64
CA ASP A 89 6.58 -28.36 -8.81
C ASP A 89 6.25 -27.86 -7.39
N ARG A 90 7.16 -27.07 -6.81
CA ARG A 90 6.91 -26.41 -5.52
C ARG A 90 5.78 -25.40 -5.59
N ALA A 91 5.71 -24.58 -6.64
CA ALA A 91 4.64 -23.60 -6.82
C ALA A 91 3.28 -24.28 -6.97
N ALA A 92 3.17 -25.34 -7.76
CA ALA A 92 1.93 -26.09 -7.93
C ALA A 92 1.51 -26.81 -6.62
N ALA A 93 2.48 -27.31 -5.83
CA ALA A 93 2.20 -27.88 -4.53
C ALA A 93 1.75 -26.82 -3.49
N THR A 94 2.35 -25.63 -3.53
CA THR A 94 2.03 -24.52 -2.62
C THR A 94 0.71 -23.84 -2.99
N PHE A 95 0.41 -23.77 -4.29
CA PHE A 95 -0.77 -23.12 -4.86
C PHE A 95 -1.55 -24.12 -5.71
N PRO A 96 -2.47 -24.92 -5.12
CA PRO A 96 -3.27 -25.90 -5.86
C PRO A 96 -4.13 -25.28 -6.99
N THR A 97 -4.45 -23.99 -6.89
CA THR A 97 -5.19 -23.23 -7.90
C THR A 97 -4.29 -22.44 -8.86
N LEU A 98 -2.99 -22.77 -8.94
CA LEU A 98 -2.10 -22.20 -9.95
C LEU A 98 -2.61 -22.50 -11.36
N ARG A 99 -2.88 -21.44 -12.14
CA ARG A 99 -3.32 -21.53 -13.53
C ARG A 99 -2.30 -21.06 -14.52
N LYS A 100 -1.44 -20.12 -14.13
CA LYS A 100 -0.44 -19.55 -15.02
C LYS A 100 0.87 -19.33 -14.28
N TYR A 101 1.98 -19.72 -14.91
CA TYR A 101 3.32 -19.65 -14.34
C TYR A 101 4.27 -18.99 -15.35
N VAL A 102 4.61 -17.74 -15.10
CA VAL A 102 5.49 -16.91 -15.93
C VAL A 102 6.93 -17.17 -15.53
N VAL A 103 7.77 -17.56 -16.47
CA VAL A 103 9.22 -17.74 -16.26
C VAL A 103 9.97 -16.65 -17.01
N ALA A 104 10.53 -15.69 -16.25
CA ALA A 104 11.30 -14.58 -16.80
C ALA A 104 12.79 -14.93 -16.89
N GLN A 105 13.39 -14.68 -18.06
CA GLN A 105 14.78 -14.99 -18.38
C GLN A 105 15.37 -13.89 -19.26
N ARG A 106 16.64 -13.58 -19.03
CA ARG A 106 17.31 -12.49 -19.75
C ARG A 106 17.61 -12.76 -21.22
N GLN A 107 17.63 -14.01 -21.67
CA GLN A 107 18.11 -14.37 -23.01
C GLN A 107 17.10 -15.23 -23.76
N ASN A 108 17.00 -14.99 -25.07
CA ASN A 108 16.30 -15.89 -25.98
C ASN A 108 16.99 -17.25 -26.04
N LEU A 109 16.19 -18.31 -26.15
CA LEU A 109 16.72 -19.66 -26.30
C LEU A 109 17.21 -19.88 -27.73
N THR A 110 18.32 -20.61 -27.88
CA THR A 110 18.86 -20.98 -29.19
C THR A 110 18.69 -22.48 -29.44
N LYS A 111 18.38 -22.86 -30.68
CA LYS A 111 18.34 -24.26 -31.12
C LYS A 111 19.73 -24.92 -31.06
N ALA A 112 19.75 -26.25 -31.13
CA ALA A 112 20.98 -27.01 -31.28
C ALA A 112 21.76 -26.55 -32.53
N ARG A 113 23.09 -26.54 -32.45
CA ARG A 113 23.96 -26.22 -33.60
C ARG A 113 24.40 -27.46 -34.37
N HIS A 114 24.36 -28.63 -33.72
CA HIS A 114 24.72 -29.93 -34.28
C HIS A 114 23.62 -30.96 -33.95
N GLU A 115 23.45 -31.97 -34.81
CA GLU A 115 22.41 -33.01 -34.66
C GLU A 115 22.56 -33.82 -33.36
N ASP A 116 23.79 -33.92 -32.82
CA ASP A 116 24.10 -34.66 -31.58
C ASP A 116 23.90 -33.82 -30.30
N GLU A 117 23.46 -32.56 -30.43
CA GLU A 117 23.24 -31.66 -29.30
C GLU A 117 21.76 -31.37 -29.09
N THR A 118 21.34 -31.25 -27.83
CA THR A 118 20.05 -30.63 -27.49
C THR A 118 20.28 -29.13 -27.27
N GLY A 119 19.55 -28.27 -27.98
CA GLY A 119 19.58 -26.83 -27.75
C GLY A 119 18.67 -26.40 -26.61
N GLY A 120 18.50 -25.09 -26.45
CA GLY A 120 17.69 -24.51 -25.38
C GLY A 120 16.21 -24.53 -25.73
N VAL A 121 15.88 -24.37 -27.01
CA VAL A 121 14.49 -24.45 -27.51
C VAL A 121 13.94 -25.85 -27.28
N GLU A 122 14.70 -26.88 -27.66
CA GLU A 122 14.34 -28.29 -27.52
C GLU A 122 14.18 -28.66 -26.04
N ARG A 123 15.13 -28.23 -25.19
CA ARG A 123 15.02 -28.41 -23.72
C ARG A 123 13.79 -27.74 -23.13
N TRP A 124 13.40 -26.58 -23.65
CA TRP A 124 12.22 -25.87 -23.18
C TRP A 124 10.93 -26.56 -23.65
N GLU A 125 10.88 -27.02 -24.89
CA GLU A 125 9.75 -27.80 -25.41
C GLU A 125 9.56 -29.10 -24.63
N ASP A 126 10.64 -29.83 -24.34
CA ASP A 126 10.62 -31.02 -23.48
C ASP A 126 10.11 -30.70 -22.07
N PHE A 127 10.56 -29.58 -21.51
CA PHE A 127 10.07 -29.09 -20.22
C PHE A 127 8.58 -28.76 -20.25
N ILE A 128 8.08 -28.06 -21.28
CA ILE A 128 6.66 -27.74 -21.42
C ILE A 128 5.82 -29.00 -21.59
N ALA A 129 6.30 -29.98 -22.36
CA ALA A 129 5.62 -31.26 -22.53
C ALA A 129 5.52 -32.03 -21.19
N ALA A 130 6.61 -32.06 -20.42
CA ALA A 130 6.63 -32.64 -19.08
C ALA A 130 5.71 -31.88 -18.11
N ALA A 131 5.79 -30.54 -18.10
CA ALA A 131 4.96 -29.68 -17.25
C ALA A 131 3.47 -29.85 -17.55
N LYS A 132 3.08 -29.95 -18.83
CA LYS A 132 1.69 -30.20 -19.23
C LYS A 132 1.18 -31.58 -18.81
N LYS A 133 2.08 -32.57 -18.71
CA LYS A 133 1.72 -33.91 -18.22
C LYS A 133 1.55 -33.92 -16.71
N ASP A 134 2.47 -33.29 -15.98
CA ASP A 134 2.51 -33.35 -14.53
C ASP A 134 1.56 -32.32 -13.88
N HIS A 135 1.38 -31.16 -14.52
CA HIS A 135 0.57 -30.02 -14.07
C HIS A 135 -0.38 -29.55 -15.20
N PRO A 136 -1.34 -30.39 -15.64
CA PRO A 136 -2.14 -30.13 -16.84
C PRO A 136 -3.00 -28.86 -16.80
N SER A 137 -3.24 -28.32 -15.61
CA SER A 137 -4.02 -27.11 -15.40
C SER A 137 -3.19 -25.84 -15.27
N VAL A 138 -1.87 -25.92 -15.41
CA VAL A 138 -0.94 -24.77 -15.35
C VAL A 138 -0.43 -24.43 -16.74
N GLU A 139 -0.72 -23.22 -17.21
CA GLU A 139 -0.11 -22.63 -18.39
C GLU A 139 1.27 -22.05 -18.05
N VAL A 140 2.33 -22.58 -18.63
CA VAL A 140 3.68 -22.03 -18.44
C VAL A 140 4.01 -21.05 -19.56
N VAL A 141 4.27 -19.79 -19.21
CA VAL A 141 4.55 -18.69 -20.14
C VAL A 141 6.02 -18.30 -20.03
N ARG A 142 6.72 -18.16 -21.15
CA ARG A 142 8.12 -17.73 -21.17
C ARG A 142 8.21 -16.23 -21.44
N TRP A 143 8.87 -15.51 -20.55
CA TRP A 143 9.35 -14.14 -20.79
C TRP A 143 10.86 -14.18 -20.98
N ASP A 144 11.28 -14.57 -22.18
CA ASP A 144 12.67 -14.43 -22.61
C ASP A 144 12.96 -12.98 -23.03
N GLU A 145 14.10 -12.71 -23.67
CA GLU A 145 14.44 -11.35 -24.08
C GLU A 145 13.37 -10.72 -25.00
N ALA A 146 12.81 -11.49 -25.93
CA ALA A 146 11.72 -11.02 -26.79
C ALA A 146 10.46 -10.73 -25.97
N GLY A 147 10.05 -11.65 -25.09
CA GLY A 147 8.89 -11.44 -24.21
C GLY A 147 9.06 -10.24 -23.27
N LEU A 148 10.26 -10.02 -22.73
CA LEU A 148 10.58 -8.87 -21.88
C LEU A 148 10.54 -7.56 -22.68
N LEU A 149 11.03 -7.56 -23.91
CA LEU A 149 10.92 -6.41 -24.82
C LEU A 149 9.47 -6.10 -25.15
N ASP A 150 8.64 -7.12 -25.37
CA ASP A 150 7.21 -6.96 -25.60
C ASP A 150 6.51 -6.35 -24.37
N GLN A 151 6.92 -6.71 -23.15
CA GLN A 151 6.43 -6.07 -21.92
C GLN A 151 6.91 -4.63 -21.77
N LEU A 152 8.16 -4.34 -22.13
CA LEU A 152 8.70 -2.97 -22.11
C LEU A 152 8.07 -2.06 -23.17
N ALA A 153 7.65 -2.63 -24.30
CA ALA A 153 6.99 -1.90 -25.38
C ALA A 153 5.54 -1.51 -25.03
N GLN A 154 4.96 -2.08 -23.97
CA GLN A 154 3.59 -1.75 -23.55
C GLN A 154 3.48 -0.28 -23.13
N PRO A 155 2.35 0.39 -23.42
CA PRO A 155 2.11 1.74 -22.95
C PRO A 155 2.32 1.87 -21.44
N GLY A 156 3.09 2.88 -21.04
CA GLY A 156 3.44 3.13 -19.63
C GLY A 156 4.76 2.50 -19.16
N ASN A 157 5.38 1.58 -19.92
CA ASN A 157 6.64 0.92 -19.52
C ASN A 157 7.89 1.47 -20.21
N GLN A 158 7.75 2.50 -21.05
CA GLN A 158 8.82 3.05 -21.88
C GLN A 158 10.04 3.49 -21.05
N GLU A 159 9.80 4.04 -19.87
CA GLU A 159 10.85 4.60 -19.00
C GLU A 159 11.49 3.56 -18.06
N ILE A 160 10.87 2.39 -17.88
CA ILE A 160 11.47 1.26 -17.16
C ILE A 160 12.77 0.85 -17.85
N LYS A 161 12.80 0.82 -19.19
CA LYS A 161 14.03 0.50 -19.92
C LYS A 161 15.13 1.53 -19.63
N ALA A 162 14.82 2.82 -19.70
CA ALA A 162 15.79 3.88 -19.44
C ALA A 162 16.35 3.80 -18.01
N LEU A 163 15.48 3.50 -17.04
CA LEU A 163 15.86 3.30 -15.65
C LEU A 163 16.85 2.13 -15.47
N TRP A 164 16.51 0.95 -15.99
CA TRP A 164 17.29 -0.27 -15.75
C TRP A 164 18.47 -0.48 -16.70
N PHE A 165 18.58 0.29 -17.80
CA PHE A 165 19.64 0.13 -18.81
C PHE A 165 20.40 1.41 -19.20
N GLU A 166 19.90 2.61 -18.88
CA GLU A 166 20.51 3.89 -19.32
C GLU A 166 20.99 4.77 -18.16
N GLY A 167 20.41 4.65 -16.97
CA GLY A 167 20.94 5.32 -15.77
C GLY A 167 20.14 4.95 -14.53
N GLU A 168 20.83 4.44 -13.53
CA GLU A 168 20.25 3.91 -12.29
C GLU A 168 19.63 5.04 -11.46
N PHE A 169 18.38 4.85 -11.04
CA PHE A 169 17.81 5.63 -9.95
C PHE A 169 18.14 4.89 -8.65
N THR A 170 18.95 5.51 -7.80
CA THR A 170 19.59 4.82 -6.68
C THR A 170 19.03 5.27 -5.32
N PRO A 171 19.12 4.43 -4.28
CA PRO A 171 18.80 4.84 -2.91
C PRO A 171 19.63 6.03 -2.40
N SER A 172 20.86 6.22 -2.90
CA SER A 172 21.70 7.35 -2.52
C SER A 172 21.17 8.69 -3.04
N MET A 173 20.55 8.71 -4.23
CA MET A 173 19.88 9.91 -4.75
C MET A 173 18.76 10.38 -3.82
N ILE A 174 17.97 9.45 -3.29
CA ILE A 174 16.94 9.72 -2.28
C ILE A 174 17.54 10.31 -1.01
N THR A 175 18.63 9.71 -0.52
CA THR A 175 19.31 10.16 0.70
C THR A 175 19.85 11.59 0.53
N VAL A 176 20.52 11.86 -0.60
CA VAL A 176 21.07 13.20 -0.92
C VAL A 176 19.95 14.23 -1.10
N ALA A 177 18.85 13.86 -1.77
CA ALA A 177 17.67 14.73 -1.92
C ALA A 177 17.10 15.14 -0.55
N TRP A 178 16.96 14.16 0.37
CA TRP A 178 16.53 14.42 1.73
C TRP A 178 17.49 15.34 2.50
N GLU A 179 18.80 15.10 2.44
CA GLU A 179 19.80 15.94 3.11
C GLU A 179 19.76 17.39 2.65
N LYS A 180 19.61 17.62 1.33
CA LYS A 180 19.44 18.98 0.76
C LYS A 180 18.22 19.67 1.33
N VAL A 181 17.08 18.98 1.42
CA VAL A 181 15.83 19.56 1.94
C VAL A 181 15.90 19.78 3.45
N ARG A 182 16.44 18.81 4.21
CA ARG A 182 16.66 18.93 5.66
C ARG A 182 17.51 20.16 5.98
N SER A 183 18.56 20.42 5.21
CA SER A 183 19.39 21.62 5.36
C SER A 183 18.59 22.92 5.18
N ARG A 184 17.66 22.96 4.20
CA ARG A 184 16.77 24.12 3.96
C ARG A 184 15.72 24.32 5.05
N LEU A 185 15.27 23.25 5.71
CA LEU A 185 14.32 23.32 6.81
C LEU A 185 14.94 23.97 8.06
N GLY A 186 16.22 23.73 8.33
CA GLY A 186 16.92 24.29 9.49
C GLY A 186 16.17 24.04 10.80
N ALA A 187 16.02 25.09 11.63
CA ALA A 187 15.31 25.03 12.91
C ALA A 187 13.81 24.68 12.80
N ARG A 188 13.22 24.67 11.59
CA ARG A 188 11.84 24.18 11.41
C ARG A 188 11.70 22.68 11.66
N TYR A 189 12.80 21.92 11.56
CA TYR A 189 12.80 20.49 11.81
C TYR A 189 13.99 20.05 12.67
N LEU A 190 13.70 19.70 13.92
CA LEU A 190 14.61 19.10 14.88
C LEU A 190 14.12 17.67 15.17
N PRO A 191 14.80 16.62 14.65
CA PRO A 191 14.32 15.24 14.75
C PRO A 191 14.00 14.78 16.17
N ASP A 192 14.83 15.19 17.13
CA ASP A 192 14.72 14.79 18.54
C ASP A 192 13.56 15.48 19.27
N LEU A 193 12.95 16.49 18.65
CA LEU A 193 11.79 17.23 19.18
C LEU A 193 10.47 16.89 18.46
N HIS A 194 10.49 15.88 17.58
CA HIS A 194 9.27 15.44 16.90
C HIS A 194 8.30 14.77 17.87
N ALA A 195 7.05 15.23 17.86
CA ALA A 195 5.95 14.59 18.56
C ALA A 195 5.07 13.86 17.56
N VAL A 196 4.83 12.57 17.82
CA VAL A 196 3.99 11.71 16.98
C VAL A 196 2.53 12.12 17.12
N GLY A 197 1.83 12.31 16.00
CA GLY A 197 0.41 12.68 16.00
C GLY A 197 -0.38 12.10 14.82
N ALA A 198 -1.54 12.71 14.52
CA ALA A 198 -2.46 12.21 13.51
C ALA A 198 -1.86 12.09 12.09
N ILE A 199 -0.92 12.99 11.73
CA ILE A 199 -0.23 12.93 10.43
C ILE A 199 0.66 11.69 10.33
N ASP A 200 1.38 11.34 11.40
CA ASP A 200 2.22 10.14 11.44
C ASP A 200 1.37 8.87 11.30
N ALA A 201 0.26 8.79 12.04
CA ALA A 201 -0.68 7.67 11.96
C ALA A 201 -1.29 7.53 10.55
N MET A 202 -1.67 8.64 9.92
CA MET A 202 -2.14 8.65 8.53
C MET A 202 -1.05 8.14 7.58
N LEU A 203 0.18 8.65 7.67
CA LEU A 203 1.29 8.21 6.82
C LEU A 203 1.60 6.72 7.02
N ASP A 204 1.50 6.21 8.25
CA ASP A 204 1.74 4.80 8.57
C ASP A 204 0.70 3.88 7.93
N SER A 205 -0.58 4.29 7.95
CA SER A 205 -1.67 3.58 7.27
C SER A 205 -1.54 3.68 5.75
N ASP A 206 -1.45 4.90 5.23
CA ASP A 206 -1.42 5.15 3.79
C ASP A 206 -0.27 4.42 3.11
N LEU A 207 0.87 4.33 3.76
CA LEU A 207 2.07 3.76 3.16
C LEU A 207 2.38 2.34 3.65
N TRP A 208 1.37 1.64 4.19
CA TRP A 208 1.42 0.23 4.53
C TRP A 208 2.55 -0.16 5.50
N SER A 209 2.80 0.68 6.51
CA SER A 209 3.78 0.34 7.54
C SER A 209 3.41 -1.00 8.21
N PRO A 210 4.40 -1.84 8.59
CA PRO A 210 4.12 -3.12 9.24
C PRO A 210 3.22 -2.99 10.48
N GLU A 211 3.40 -1.91 11.25
CA GLU A 211 2.60 -1.63 12.44
C GLU A 211 1.14 -1.29 12.11
N ALA A 212 0.89 -0.45 11.10
CA ALA A 212 -0.48 -0.14 10.66
C ALA A 212 -1.17 -1.37 10.10
N VAL A 213 -0.50 -2.12 9.21
CA VAL A 213 -1.01 -3.39 8.65
C VAL A 213 -1.35 -4.38 9.75
N GLY A 214 -0.47 -4.54 10.75
CA GLY A 214 -0.69 -5.43 11.89
C GLY A 214 -1.81 -4.96 12.82
N ARG A 215 -2.02 -3.66 12.98
CA ARG A 215 -3.19 -3.11 13.72
C ARG A 215 -4.49 -3.38 12.97
N THR A 216 -4.59 -2.96 11.72
CA THR A 216 -5.80 -3.15 10.88
C THR A 216 -6.20 -4.62 10.79
N ARG A 217 -5.23 -5.52 10.56
CA ARG A 217 -5.49 -6.96 10.52
C ARG A 217 -6.06 -7.47 11.84
N ARG A 218 -5.50 -7.05 12.98
CA ARG A 218 -5.99 -7.47 14.30
C ARG A 218 -7.39 -6.94 14.58
N THR A 219 -7.67 -5.67 14.26
CA THR A 219 -9.00 -5.07 14.38
C THR A 219 -10.03 -5.86 13.58
N LEU A 220 -9.76 -6.14 12.30
CA LEU A 220 -10.67 -6.94 11.47
C LEU A 220 -10.83 -8.38 11.98
N GLN A 221 -9.77 -9.01 12.47
CA GLN A 221 -9.85 -10.35 13.07
C GLN A 221 -10.72 -10.35 14.34
N GLN A 222 -10.62 -9.31 15.16
CA GLN A 222 -11.48 -9.13 16.34
C GLN A 222 -12.93 -8.91 15.92
N ALA A 223 -13.19 -8.11 14.88
CA ALA A 223 -14.53 -7.93 14.32
C ALA A 223 -15.12 -9.25 13.79
N VAL A 224 -14.34 -10.06 13.05
CA VAL A 224 -14.77 -11.39 12.60
C VAL A 224 -15.14 -12.30 13.79
N GLN A 225 -14.37 -12.25 14.88
CA GLN A 225 -14.65 -13.02 16.09
C GLN A 225 -15.95 -12.53 16.75
N ALA A 226 -16.13 -11.23 16.92
CA ALA A 226 -17.35 -10.63 17.47
C ALA A 226 -18.60 -10.98 16.63
N LEU A 227 -18.49 -10.93 15.31
CA LEU A 227 -19.58 -11.31 14.39
C LEU A 227 -19.88 -12.81 14.43
N THR A 228 -18.87 -13.66 14.68
CA THR A 228 -19.09 -15.09 14.91
C THR A 228 -19.89 -15.32 16.19
N GLU A 229 -19.58 -14.58 17.25
CA GLU A 229 -20.32 -14.62 18.52
C GLU A 229 -21.74 -14.08 18.35
N ALA A 230 -21.92 -12.98 17.63
CA ALA A 230 -23.23 -12.42 17.27
C ALA A 230 -24.09 -13.43 16.50
N SER A 231 -23.55 -14.04 15.44
CA SER A 231 -24.23 -15.09 14.67
C SER A 231 -24.63 -16.28 15.55
N SER A 232 -23.77 -16.70 16.47
CA SER A 232 -24.07 -17.80 17.39
C SER A 232 -25.19 -17.44 18.36
N ALA A 233 -25.16 -16.21 18.93
CA ALA A 233 -26.18 -15.70 19.84
C ALA A 233 -27.54 -15.57 19.15
N LEU A 234 -27.60 -14.95 17.97
CA LEU A 234 -28.83 -14.81 17.20
C LEU A 234 -29.36 -16.17 16.70
N GLY A 235 -28.48 -17.07 16.28
CA GLY A 235 -28.85 -18.45 15.95
C GLY A 235 -29.34 -19.24 17.17
N GLY A 236 -28.86 -18.92 18.37
CA GLY A 236 -29.39 -19.43 19.64
C GLY A 236 -30.81 -18.93 19.90
N PHE A 237 -31.04 -17.63 19.76
CA PHE A 237 -32.36 -17.02 19.84
C PHE A 237 -33.35 -17.69 18.87
N LEU A 238 -32.99 -17.82 17.58
CA LEU A 238 -33.82 -18.44 16.56
C LEU A 238 -34.23 -19.89 16.91
N ARG A 239 -33.32 -20.67 17.51
CA ARG A 239 -33.62 -22.06 17.89
C ARG A 239 -34.45 -22.16 19.17
N LEU A 240 -34.14 -21.35 20.18
CA LEU A 240 -34.77 -21.43 21.50
C LEU A 240 -36.19 -20.86 21.51
N THR A 241 -36.49 -19.96 20.58
CA THR A 241 -37.79 -19.30 20.46
C THR A 241 -38.68 -19.88 19.35
N ASP A 242 -38.25 -20.95 18.69
CA ASP A 242 -39.01 -21.58 17.62
C ASP A 242 -40.41 -22.00 18.09
N GLY A 243 -41.43 -21.59 17.33
CA GLY A 243 -42.85 -21.76 17.68
C GLY A 243 -43.33 -21.00 18.93
N ARG A 244 -42.50 -20.15 19.55
CA ARG A 244 -42.82 -19.37 20.76
C ARG A 244 -42.70 -17.85 20.57
N ARG A 245 -41.87 -17.40 19.63
CA ARG A 245 -41.79 -15.97 19.27
C ARG A 245 -42.98 -15.52 18.43
N PRO A 246 -43.30 -14.22 18.43
CA PRO A 246 -44.25 -13.64 17.47
C PRO A 246 -43.84 -13.96 16.03
N PRO A 247 -44.80 -14.32 15.15
CA PRO A 247 -44.54 -14.54 13.74
C PRO A 247 -43.91 -13.33 13.04
N GLU A 248 -44.17 -12.12 13.55
CA GLU A 248 -43.61 -10.86 13.05
C GLU A 248 -42.08 -10.78 13.21
N LEU A 249 -41.49 -11.54 14.14
CA LEU A 249 -40.04 -11.59 14.36
C LEU A 249 -39.32 -12.68 13.55
N ASP A 250 -40.04 -13.61 12.92
CA ASP A 250 -39.43 -14.76 12.21
C ASP A 250 -38.53 -14.30 11.06
N THR A 251 -39.12 -13.60 10.09
CA THR A 251 -38.40 -13.14 8.90
C THR A 251 -37.29 -12.14 9.24
N PRO A 252 -37.54 -11.08 10.04
CA PRO A 252 -36.49 -10.12 10.40
C PRO A 252 -35.31 -10.75 11.13
N ALA A 253 -35.54 -11.73 12.01
CA ALA A 253 -34.45 -12.40 12.72
C ALA A 253 -33.59 -13.27 11.78
N ILE A 254 -34.19 -13.90 10.77
CA ILE A 254 -33.46 -14.66 9.75
C ILE A 254 -32.66 -13.72 8.84
N GLU A 255 -33.26 -12.62 8.41
CA GLU A 255 -32.61 -11.61 7.57
C GLU A 255 -31.45 -10.94 8.31
N ALA A 256 -31.63 -10.59 9.59
CA ALA A 256 -30.57 -10.08 10.44
C ALA A 256 -29.42 -11.09 10.58
N ALA A 257 -29.71 -12.39 10.76
CA ALA A 257 -28.68 -13.41 10.82
C ALA A 257 -27.89 -13.52 9.49
N ALA A 258 -28.57 -13.37 8.35
CA ALA A 258 -27.92 -13.32 7.05
C ALA A 258 -27.04 -12.06 6.89
N ALA A 259 -27.50 -10.91 7.39
CA ALA A 259 -26.74 -9.66 7.37
C ALA A 259 -25.45 -9.74 8.23
N ILE A 260 -25.52 -10.34 9.44
CA ILE A 260 -24.33 -10.57 10.28
C ILE A 260 -23.32 -11.46 9.54
N GLU A 261 -23.79 -12.53 8.88
CA GLU A 261 -22.92 -13.44 8.14
C GLU A 261 -22.29 -12.76 6.90
N ALA A 262 -23.04 -11.90 6.21
CA ALA A 262 -22.53 -11.09 5.12
C ALA A 262 -21.45 -10.11 5.60
N LEU A 263 -21.68 -9.43 6.74
CA LEU A 263 -20.71 -8.50 7.34
C LEU A 263 -19.45 -9.24 7.79
N ARG A 264 -19.59 -10.45 8.36
CA ARG A 264 -18.47 -11.32 8.73
C ARG A 264 -17.63 -11.70 7.52
N SER A 265 -18.30 -12.05 6.42
CA SER A 265 -17.65 -12.38 5.14
C SER A 265 -16.91 -11.17 4.57
N HIS A 266 -17.52 -9.98 4.64
CA HIS A 266 -16.90 -8.73 4.22
C HIS A 266 -15.64 -8.40 5.02
N ALA A 267 -15.70 -8.49 6.36
CA ALA A 267 -14.54 -8.29 7.22
C ALA A 267 -13.38 -9.25 6.87
N ALA A 268 -13.69 -10.51 6.52
CA ALA A 268 -12.69 -11.46 6.06
C ALA A 268 -12.09 -11.07 4.69
N VAL A 269 -12.90 -10.56 3.76
CA VAL A 269 -12.41 -10.02 2.49
C VAL A 269 -11.48 -8.83 2.71
N LEU A 270 -11.80 -7.92 3.64
CA LEU A 270 -10.91 -6.80 3.97
C LEU A 270 -9.58 -7.25 4.57
N ILE A 271 -9.53 -8.34 5.34
CA ILE A 271 -8.28 -8.94 5.81
C ILE A 271 -7.40 -9.37 4.63
N ASP A 272 -8.01 -9.94 3.59
CA ASP A 272 -7.29 -10.29 2.37
C ASP A 272 -6.77 -9.04 1.67
N VAL A 273 -7.59 -7.99 1.50
CA VAL A 273 -7.18 -6.69 0.93
C VAL A 273 -5.94 -6.13 1.63
N VAL A 274 -5.93 -6.13 2.96
CA VAL A 274 -4.80 -5.66 3.80
C VAL A 274 -3.51 -6.42 3.46
N ALA A 275 -3.59 -7.70 3.12
CA ALA A 275 -2.43 -8.50 2.77
C ALA A 275 -1.85 -8.19 1.38
N THR A 276 -2.59 -7.48 0.52
CA THR A 276 -2.22 -7.24 -0.88
C THR A 276 -1.50 -5.91 -1.11
N GLY A 277 -1.73 -4.94 -0.23
CA GLY A 277 -1.39 -3.54 -0.45
C GLY A 277 -2.64 -2.68 -0.73
N PRO A 278 -2.45 -1.36 -0.88
CA PRO A 278 -3.54 -0.44 -1.17
C PRO A 278 -4.06 -0.64 -2.60
N ARG A 279 -5.38 -0.55 -2.75
CA ARG A 279 -6.08 -0.58 -4.04
C ARG A 279 -7.28 0.37 -4.03
N LEU A 280 -7.59 0.98 -5.17
CA LEU A 280 -8.69 1.93 -5.29
C LEU A 280 -10.06 1.24 -5.17
N ASP A 281 -10.15 0.01 -5.66
CA ASP A 281 -11.36 -0.80 -5.66
C ASP A 281 -11.44 -1.67 -4.39
N VAL A 282 -11.89 -1.07 -3.29
CA VAL A 282 -12.21 -1.79 -2.06
C VAL A 282 -13.67 -2.27 -2.18
N PRO A 283 -13.98 -3.55 -1.91
CA PRO A 283 -15.35 -4.06 -2.01
C PRO A 283 -16.28 -3.27 -1.09
N GLU A 284 -17.52 -3.03 -1.51
CA GLU A 284 -18.53 -2.39 -0.66
C GLU A 284 -19.07 -3.37 0.38
N GLY A 285 -19.34 -2.86 1.58
CA GLY A 285 -19.99 -3.63 2.63
C GLY A 285 -21.45 -3.98 2.31
N PRO A 286 -22.03 -4.97 3.03
CA PRO A 286 -23.41 -5.37 2.83
C PRO A 286 -24.39 -4.32 3.37
N GLU A 287 -25.63 -4.34 2.88
CA GLU A 287 -26.74 -3.59 3.47
C GLU A 287 -27.12 -4.19 4.84
N LEU A 288 -27.39 -3.33 5.83
CA LEU A 288 -27.62 -3.73 7.22
C LEU A 288 -29.01 -3.32 7.75
N ASP A 289 -29.94 -2.92 6.86
CA ASP A 289 -31.30 -2.52 7.22
C ASP A 289 -32.05 -3.58 8.04
N ALA A 290 -31.76 -4.86 7.79
CA ALA A 290 -32.33 -5.98 8.54
C ALA A 290 -31.92 -5.99 10.03
N LEU A 291 -30.72 -5.50 10.37
CA LEU A 291 -30.27 -5.38 11.76
C LEU A 291 -31.08 -4.29 12.48
N ALA A 292 -31.18 -3.11 11.86
CA ALA A 292 -31.94 -1.99 12.40
C ALA A 292 -33.43 -2.33 12.55
N GLY A 293 -34.02 -2.99 11.54
CA GLY A 293 -35.40 -3.42 11.57
C GLY A 293 -35.69 -4.44 12.68
N LEU A 294 -34.77 -5.39 12.94
CA LEU A 294 -34.93 -6.32 14.05
C LEU A 294 -34.81 -5.60 15.41
N GLU A 295 -33.88 -4.66 15.53
CA GLU A 295 -33.68 -3.87 16.76
C GLU A 295 -34.95 -3.11 17.16
N GLU A 296 -35.57 -2.41 16.21
CA GLU A 296 -36.83 -1.66 16.45
C GLU A 296 -37.96 -2.59 16.91
N LEU A 297 -38.09 -3.76 16.27
CA LEU A 297 -39.12 -4.75 16.65
C LEU A 297 -38.87 -5.36 18.03
N LEU A 298 -37.61 -5.61 18.41
CA LEU A 298 -37.26 -6.11 19.74
C LEU A 298 -37.55 -5.07 20.83
N GLU A 299 -37.26 -3.79 20.58
CA GLU A 299 -37.63 -2.71 21.51
C GLU A 299 -39.15 -2.65 21.74
N ASP A 300 -39.93 -2.72 20.67
CA ASP A 300 -41.39 -2.69 20.75
C ASP A 300 -41.97 -3.92 21.46
N PHE A 301 -41.37 -5.08 21.22
CA PHE A 301 -41.71 -6.32 21.91
C PHE A 301 -41.44 -6.21 23.42
N LYS A 302 -40.31 -5.63 23.82
CA LYS A 302 -39.99 -5.35 25.22
C LYS A 302 -40.95 -4.36 25.87
N LYS A 303 -41.34 -3.28 25.18
CA LYS A 303 -42.32 -2.31 25.68
C LYS A 303 -43.67 -2.97 26.00
N ARG A 304 -44.02 -4.05 25.29
CA ARG A 304 -45.25 -4.85 25.52
C ARG A 304 -45.11 -5.87 26.66
N GLY A 305 -43.91 -6.07 27.22
CA GLY A 305 -43.64 -6.98 28.34
C GLY A 305 -43.60 -8.46 27.97
N GLU A 306 -43.51 -8.78 26.68
CA GLU A 306 -43.50 -10.15 26.16
C GLU A 306 -42.04 -10.65 26.05
N GLY A 307 -41.77 -11.90 26.45
CA GLY A 307 -40.50 -12.61 26.13
C GLY A 307 -39.16 -11.89 26.40
N THR A 308 -39.11 -10.98 27.37
CA THR A 308 -37.94 -10.15 27.76
C THR A 308 -36.59 -10.86 27.77
N TYR A 309 -36.44 -11.99 28.49
CA TYR A 309 -35.16 -12.71 28.56
C TYR A 309 -34.67 -13.25 27.21
N THR A 310 -35.59 -13.66 26.32
CA THR A 310 -35.22 -14.12 24.97
C THR A 310 -34.87 -12.97 24.04
N ALA A 311 -35.51 -11.80 24.21
CA ALA A 311 -35.14 -10.59 23.48
C ALA A 311 -33.73 -10.09 23.85
N ASP A 312 -33.33 -10.21 25.12
CA ASP A 312 -31.99 -9.82 25.59
C ASP A 312 -30.85 -10.56 24.83
N HIS A 313 -31.05 -11.82 24.45
CA HIS A 313 -30.07 -12.58 23.65
C HIS A 313 -29.93 -12.05 22.23
N ALA A 314 -31.05 -11.68 21.61
CA ALA A 314 -31.05 -11.10 20.26
C ALA A 314 -30.44 -9.69 20.28
N GLU A 315 -30.77 -8.87 21.28
CA GLU A 315 -30.15 -7.55 21.45
C GLU A 315 -28.65 -7.63 21.69
N ARG A 316 -28.17 -8.58 22.51
CA ARG A 316 -26.72 -8.75 22.69
C ARG A 316 -26.04 -9.13 21.37
N ALA A 317 -26.69 -9.93 20.53
CA ALA A 317 -26.18 -10.25 19.20
C ALA A 317 -26.11 -9.00 18.31
N LEU A 318 -27.16 -8.16 18.30
CA LEU A 318 -27.19 -6.91 17.55
C LEU A 318 -26.13 -5.92 18.03
N GLN A 319 -25.97 -5.77 19.35
CA GLN A 319 -24.93 -4.91 19.92
C GLN A 319 -23.53 -5.34 19.47
N LEU A 320 -23.23 -6.64 19.55
CA LEU A 320 -21.95 -7.17 19.05
C LEU A 320 -21.76 -6.94 17.55
N ALA A 321 -22.85 -7.05 16.77
CA ALA A 321 -22.81 -6.78 15.34
C ALA A 321 -22.52 -5.31 15.04
N TRP A 322 -23.17 -4.37 15.74
CA TRP A 322 -22.94 -2.93 15.57
C TRP A 322 -21.55 -2.49 16.02
N GLU A 323 -21.07 -2.96 17.18
CA GLU A 323 -19.69 -2.70 17.64
C GLU A 323 -18.65 -3.19 16.61
N ALA A 324 -18.86 -4.38 16.03
CA ALA A 324 -18.00 -4.89 14.97
C ALA A 324 -18.13 -4.12 13.65
N GLN A 325 -19.34 -3.67 13.32
CA GLN A 325 -19.63 -2.90 12.11
C GLN A 325 -18.90 -1.57 12.10
N GLU A 326 -18.91 -0.82 13.23
CA GLU A 326 -18.17 0.44 13.35
C GLU A 326 -16.67 0.27 13.06
N GLU A 327 -16.07 -0.79 13.60
CA GLU A 327 -14.65 -1.11 13.38
C GLU A 327 -14.38 -1.52 11.92
N VAL A 328 -15.28 -2.32 11.32
CA VAL A 328 -15.17 -2.75 9.90
C VAL A 328 -15.25 -1.53 8.98
N ASP A 329 -16.23 -0.65 9.20
CA ASP A 329 -16.40 0.57 8.41
C ASP A 329 -15.20 1.50 8.55
N ALA A 330 -14.68 1.70 9.77
CA ALA A 330 -13.50 2.51 10.00
C ALA A 330 -12.28 1.97 9.24
N MET A 331 -12.08 0.65 9.24
CA MET A 331 -11.00 0.01 8.49
C MET A 331 -11.22 0.10 6.98
N GLU A 332 -12.45 -0.08 6.49
CA GLU A 332 -12.78 0.07 5.07
C GLU A 332 -12.49 1.49 4.58
N GLN A 333 -12.94 2.52 5.32
CA GLN A 333 -12.69 3.92 4.99
C GLN A 333 -11.20 4.23 4.96
N MET A 334 -10.43 3.71 5.93
CA MET A 334 -8.98 3.85 5.95
C MET A 334 -8.34 3.22 4.71
N LEU A 335 -8.72 2.01 4.34
CA LEU A 335 -8.22 1.31 3.14
C LEU A 335 -8.53 2.10 1.87
N ARG A 336 -9.76 2.58 1.69
CA ARG A 336 -10.14 3.42 0.54
C ARG A 336 -9.32 4.70 0.47
N ALA A 337 -9.09 5.34 1.61
CA ALA A 337 -8.40 6.61 1.67
C ALA A 337 -6.88 6.47 1.44
N SER A 338 -6.28 5.34 1.83
CA SER A 338 -4.86 5.03 1.59
C SER A 338 -4.47 4.90 0.11
N ALA A 339 -5.43 4.56 -0.75
CA ALA A 339 -5.22 4.33 -2.17
C ALA A 339 -5.23 5.63 -2.99
N ARG A 340 -5.63 6.75 -2.38
CA ARG A 340 -5.76 8.05 -3.04
C ARG A 340 -4.70 9.03 -2.55
N PRO A 341 -4.19 9.93 -3.41
CA PRO A 341 -3.38 11.05 -2.96
C PRO A 341 -4.05 11.82 -1.81
N ARG A 342 -3.28 12.27 -0.83
CA ARG A 342 -3.78 13.01 0.34
C ARG A 342 -3.44 14.49 0.30
N LEU A 343 -4.37 15.30 0.78
CA LEU A 343 -4.11 16.66 1.24
C LEU A 343 -4.35 16.78 2.74
N VAL A 344 -3.29 17.11 3.48
CA VAL A 344 -3.34 17.42 4.92
C VAL A 344 -3.61 18.91 5.09
N VAL A 345 -4.80 19.25 5.57
CA VAL A 345 -5.25 20.63 5.78
C VAL A 345 -5.20 20.96 7.27
N GLY A 346 -4.45 21.98 7.67
CA GLY A 346 -4.39 22.38 9.08
C GLY A 346 -3.85 23.79 9.27
N PRO A 347 -4.16 24.47 10.38
CA PRO A 347 -3.79 25.86 10.61
C PRO A 347 -2.27 26.06 10.68
N ALA A 348 -1.82 27.31 10.69
CA ALA A 348 -0.41 27.61 10.91
C ALA A 348 0.03 27.13 12.30
N GLY A 349 1.24 26.57 12.40
CA GLY A 349 1.81 26.16 13.69
C GLY A 349 1.36 24.81 14.24
N CYS A 350 0.41 24.10 13.60
CA CYS A 350 0.02 22.74 14.02
C CYS A 350 1.02 21.62 13.66
N GLY A 351 2.25 21.96 13.27
CA GLY A 351 3.31 20.97 13.05
C GLY A 351 3.35 20.27 11.68
N LYS A 352 2.53 20.62 10.68
CA LYS A 352 2.51 19.96 9.35
C LYS A 352 3.88 19.76 8.71
N THR A 353 4.66 20.82 8.55
CA THR A 353 6.03 20.75 7.99
C THR A 353 6.94 19.83 8.80
N HIS A 354 6.80 19.87 10.13
CA HIS A 354 7.64 19.09 11.03
C HIS A 354 7.30 17.59 10.93
N ALA A 355 6.00 17.23 10.93
CA ALA A 355 5.53 15.87 10.73
C ALA A 355 5.85 15.34 9.32
N ALA A 356 5.72 16.17 8.28
CA ALA A 356 6.15 15.83 6.93
C ALA A 356 7.64 15.48 6.85
N ALA A 357 8.48 16.34 7.44
CA ALA A 357 9.93 16.12 7.53
C ALA A 357 10.27 14.87 8.36
N ALA A 358 9.60 14.65 9.49
CA ALA A 358 9.78 13.46 10.33
C ALA A 358 9.40 12.17 9.60
N GLY A 359 8.27 12.17 8.90
CA GLY A 359 7.82 11.06 8.08
C GLY A 359 8.86 10.69 7.02
N VAL A 360 9.36 11.67 6.27
CA VAL A 360 10.41 11.46 5.25
C VAL A 360 11.72 11.00 5.88
N HIS A 361 12.15 11.61 6.99
CA HIS A 361 13.38 11.23 7.69
C HIS A 361 13.36 9.77 8.11
N ARG A 362 12.30 9.33 8.80
CA ARG A 362 12.13 7.94 9.26
C ARG A 362 12.21 6.96 8.08
N ARG A 363 11.50 7.26 7.00
CA ARG A 363 11.47 6.42 5.78
C ARG A 363 12.84 6.30 5.13
N VAL A 364 13.52 7.42 4.91
CA VAL A 364 14.85 7.43 4.26
C VAL A 364 15.85 6.66 5.11
N LYS A 365 15.79 6.81 6.44
CA LYS A 365 16.61 6.05 7.39
C LYS A 365 16.34 4.54 7.32
N GLU A 366 15.09 4.15 7.08
CA GLU A 366 14.68 2.76 6.85
C GLU A 366 14.94 2.26 5.43
N GLY A 367 15.50 3.08 4.54
CA GLY A 367 15.77 2.72 3.14
C GLY A 367 14.52 2.70 2.24
N ASN A 368 13.40 3.29 2.68
CA ASN A 368 12.21 3.48 1.87
C ASN A 368 12.35 4.74 0.98
N PRO A 369 12.01 4.69 -0.32
CA PRO A 369 12.17 5.82 -1.23
C PRO A 369 11.19 6.95 -0.89
N CYS A 370 11.69 8.15 -0.61
CA CYS A 370 10.87 9.31 -0.27
C CYS A 370 11.43 10.61 -0.83
N VAL A 371 10.55 11.49 -1.31
CA VAL A 371 10.93 12.80 -1.83
C VAL A 371 10.11 13.86 -1.11
N LEU A 372 10.78 14.82 -0.48
CA LEU A 372 10.15 16.01 0.09
C LEU A 372 10.36 17.19 -0.85
N VAL A 373 9.27 17.78 -1.32
CA VAL A 373 9.27 19.04 -2.07
C VAL A 373 8.75 20.13 -1.14
N LEU A 374 9.49 21.21 -1.00
CA LEU A 374 9.00 22.40 -0.30
C LEU A 374 8.27 23.27 -1.31
N GLY A 375 6.98 23.53 -1.11
CA GLY A 375 6.19 24.42 -1.97
C GLY A 375 6.85 25.80 -2.09
N LYS A 376 7.43 26.29 -0.99
CA LYS A 376 8.32 27.46 -0.99
C LYS A 376 9.55 27.22 -1.86
N GLY A 377 9.49 27.67 -3.11
CA GLY A 377 10.55 27.52 -4.11
C GLY A 377 10.21 26.61 -5.28
N SER A 378 9.03 26.00 -5.29
CA SER A 378 8.54 25.14 -6.37
C SER A 378 7.22 25.68 -6.92
N SER A 379 7.24 26.16 -8.16
CA SER A 379 6.04 26.67 -8.83
C SER A 379 5.28 25.52 -9.49
N PRO A 380 3.96 25.34 -9.24
CA PRO A 380 3.19 24.38 -10.01
C PRO A 380 3.09 24.75 -11.50
N ARG A 381 3.40 25.99 -11.88
CA ARG A 381 3.44 26.42 -13.30
C ARG A 381 4.60 25.80 -14.06
N ASP A 382 5.66 25.38 -13.37
CA ASP A 382 6.81 24.69 -13.96
C ASP A 382 6.50 23.23 -14.30
N GLY A 383 5.38 22.69 -13.80
CA GLY A 383 4.95 21.31 -14.01
C GLY A 383 5.65 20.30 -13.10
N ALA A 384 5.00 19.14 -12.91
CA ALA A 384 5.46 18.10 -12.00
C ALA A 384 6.83 17.51 -12.36
N ALA A 385 7.14 17.42 -13.67
CA ALA A 385 8.44 16.92 -14.13
C ALA A 385 9.59 17.79 -13.62
N ARG A 386 9.51 19.11 -13.80
CA ARG A 386 10.58 20.01 -13.34
C ARG A 386 10.69 20.02 -11.81
N MET A 387 9.55 20.07 -11.13
CA MET A 387 9.48 20.04 -9.67
C MET A 387 10.19 18.81 -9.08
N LEU A 388 9.91 17.61 -9.59
CA LEU A 388 10.56 16.39 -9.12
C LEU A 388 12.02 16.30 -9.57
N ALA A 389 12.34 16.75 -10.79
CA ALA A 389 13.72 16.75 -11.28
C ALA A 389 14.63 17.64 -10.42
N ASP A 390 14.15 18.81 -10.01
CA ASP A 390 14.87 19.73 -9.13
C ASP A 390 15.02 19.14 -7.70
N ALA A 391 13.99 18.42 -7.21
CA ALA A 391 14.04 17.77 -5.91
C ALA A 391 15.02 16.57 -5.88
N LEU A 392 15.06 15.78 -6.96
CA LEU A 392 15.86 14.57 -7.10
C LEU A 392 17.26 14.80 -7.69
N ASP A 393 17.56 16.03 -8.15
CA ASP A 393 18.79 16.37 -8.87
C ASP A 393 18.97 15.53 -10.16
N THR A 394 17.87 15.37 -10.90
CA THR A 394 17.79 14.59 -12.14
C THR A 394 17.33 15.45 -13.33
N PRO A 395 18.09 16.49 -13.70
CA PRO A 395 17.71 17.37 -14.80
C PRO A 395 17.57 16.58 -16.11
N GLY A 396 16.49 16.88 -16.85
CA GLY A 396 16.19 16.23 -18.13
C GLY A 396 15.50 14.87 -18.04
N TRP A 397 15.28 14.34 -16.84
CA TRP A 397 14.45 13.14 -16.68
C TRP A 397 12.97 13.49 -16.87
N SER A 398 12.24 12.62 -17.57
CA SER A 398 10.79 12.74 -17.69
C SER A 398 10.12 12.43 -16.34
N LEU A 399 8.90 12.95 -16.15
CA LEU A 399 8.09 12.64 -14.97
C LEU A 399 7.93 11.11 -14.79
N ALA A 400 7.56 10.43 -15.87
CA ALA A 400 7.36 8.99 -15.88
C ALA A 400 8.63 8.22 -15.45
N ARG A 401 9.82 8.63 -15.90
CA ARG A 401 11.10 8.01 -15.48
C ARG A 401 11.36 8.14 -13.99
N MET A 402 11.10 9.31 -13.40
CA MET A 402 11.29 9.52 -11.96
C MET A 402 10.28 8.72 -11.14
N LEU A 403 9.01 8.67 -11.56
CA LEU A 403 7.97 7.89 -10.88
C LEU A 403 8.23 6.38 -10.98
N ASP A 404 8.64 5.89 -12.16
CA ASP A 404 9.04 4.49 -12.37
C ASP A 404 10.29 4.13 -11.54
N GLY A 405 11.22 5.08 -11.40
CA GLY A 405 12.38 4.95 -10.51
C GLY A 405 11.98 4.79 -9.05
N LEU A 406 11.09 5.66 -8.54
CA LEU A 406 10.58 5.58 -7.18
C LEU A 406 9.87 4.24 -6.91
N GLU A 407 9.07 3.78 -7.87
CA GLU A 407 8.42 2.47 -7.80
C GLU A 407 9.44 1.32 -7.78
N ALA A 408 10.46 1.36 -8.65
CA ALA A 408 11.50 0.34 -8.69
C ALA A 408 12.28 0.27 -7.37
N LEU A 409 12.60 1.41 -6.76
CA LEU A 409 13.21 1.45 -5.43
C LEU A 409 12.30 0.85 -4.35
N ALA A 410 10.98 1.06 -4.45
CA ALA A 410 10.03 0.47 -3.51
C ALA A 410 9.96 -1.07 -3.66
N VAL A 411 9.95 -1.57 -4.90
CA VAL A 411 10.01 -3.01 -5.22
C VAL A 411 11.31 -3.63 -4.70
N LEU A 412 12.45 -2.99 -4.96
CA LEU A 412 13.75 -3.43 -4.46
C LEU A 412 13.78 -3.46 -2.93
N ARG A 413 13.23 -2.43 -2.29
CA ARG A 413 13.11 -2.39 -0.83
C ARG A 413 12.28 -3.55 -0.30
N GLN A 414 11.10 -3.81 -0.88
CA GLN A 414 10.27 -4.95 -0.47
C GLN A 414 10.98 -6.29 -0.65
N ALA A 415 11.67 -6.50 -1.78
CA ALA A 415 12.45 -7.72 -2.02
C ALA A 415 13.61 -7.92 -1.03
N SER A 416 14.08 -6.83 -0.40
CA SER A 416 15.12 -6.86 0.64
C SER A 416 14.58 -7.14 2.05
N LEU A 417 13.25 -7.07 2.26
CA LEU A 417 12.64 -7.33 3.56
C LEU A 417 12.64 -8.83 3.87
N VAL A 418 12.82 -9.16 5.15
CA VAL A 418 12.62 -10.52 5.65
C VAL A 418 11.11 -10.78 5.70
N PRO A 419 10.61 -11.92 5.18
CA PRO A 419 9.22 -12.31 5.36
C PRO A 419 8.83 -12.36 6.84
N ALA A 420 7.62 -11.93 7.18
CA ALA A 420 7.08 -12.09 8.53
C ALA A 420 6.85 -13.59 8.85
N GLU A 421 6.55 -13.91 10.11
CA GLU A 421 6.31 -15.30 10.57
C GLU A 421 5.19 -16.01 9.79
N ASP A 422 4.25 -15.27 9.19
CA ASP A 422 3.19 -15.78 8.32
C ASP A 422 3.63 -16.02 6.86
N GLY A 423 4.92 -15.86 6.55
CA GLY A 423 5.51 -16.02 5.23
C GLY A 423 5.22 -14.88 4.26
N LYS A 424 4.52 -13.82 4.69
CA LYS A 424 4.19 -12.65 3.84
C LYS A 424 5.26 -11.58 4.01
N THR A 425 5.71 -10.99 2.91
CA THR A 425 6.52 -9.76 2.94
C THR A 425 5.58 -8.56 3.05
N GLY A 426 5.99 -7.55 3.83
CA GLY A 426 5.26 -6.29 3.88
C GLY A 426 5.21 -5.60 2.51
N PHE A 427 4.22 -4.75 2.28
CA PHE A 427 4.13 -3.95 1.07
C PHE A 427 4.98 -2.68 1.22
N SER A 428 5.82 -2.34 0.24
CA SER A 428 6.63 -1.12 0.26
C SER A 428 6.11 -0.09 -0.75
N ARG A 429 6.01 1.17 -0.29
CA ARG A 429 5.63 2.34 -1.10
C ARG A 429 6.69 3.43 -1.02
N ALA A 430 6.91 4.06 -2.18
CA ALA A 430 7.52 5.36 -2.27
C ALA A 430 6.54 6.47 -1.87
N LEU A 431 7.07 7.55 -1.29
CA LEU A 431 6.30 8.74 -0.93
C LEU A 431 6.84 9.96 -1.67
N ILE A 432 5.94 10.72 -2.29
CA ILE A 432 6.17 12.10 -2.70
C ILE A 432 5.39 12.96 -1.73
N LEU A 433 6.07 13.84 -1.00
CA LEU A 433 5.46 14.76 -0.06
C LEU A 433 5.69 16.20 -0.52
N ILE A 434 4.63 16.97 -0.76
CA ILE A 434 4.70 18.39 -1.11
C ILE A 434 4.25 19.22 0.10
N ASP A 435 5.18 19.88 0.78
CA ASP A 435 4.87 20.66 1.98
C ASP A 435 4.56 22.13 1.65
N GLY A 436 3.41 22.63 2.11
CA GLY A 436 3.02 24.04 2.04
C GLY A 436 2.64 24.48 0.63
N LEU A 437 1.55 23.93 0.08
CA LEU A 437 1.04 24.31 -1.24
C LEU A 437 0.79 25.82 -1.35
N GLU A 438 0.32 26.45 -0.28
CA GLU A 438 0.05 27.89 -0.24
C GLU A 438 1.30 28.76 -0.31
N GLU A 439 2.48 28.21 0.01
CA GLU A 439 3.76 28.94 0.00
C GLU A 439 4.39 28.99 -1.40
N ALA A 440 3.81 28.30 -2.38
CA ALA A 440 4.31 28.20 -3.73
C ALA A 440 4.01 29.45 -4.59
N PRO A 441 4.96 29.93 -5.40
CA PRO A 441 4.66 30.94 -6.42
C PRO A 441 3.69 30.34 -7.45
N GLY A 442 2.58 31.03 -7.73
CA GLY A 442 1.56 30.50 -8.65
C GLY A 442 0.70 29.38 -8.06
N SER A 443 0.45 29.40 -6.75
CA SER A 443 -0.34 28.41 -6.02
C SER A 443 -1.75 28.18 -6.57
N ASP A 444 -2.28 29.06 -7.42
CA ASP A 444 -3.55 28.91 -8.13
C ASP A 444 -3.56 27.70 -9.09
N ARG A 445 -2.39 27.17 -9.47
CA ARG A 445 -2.26 26.07 -10.45
C ARG A 445 -2.05 24.68 -9.83
N TRP A 446 -2.17 24.55 -8.51
CA TRP A 446 -2.03 23.24 -7.85
C TRP A 446 -3.13 22.25 -8.24
N GLY A 447 -4.36 22.72 -8.50
CA GLY A 447 -5.46 21.86 -8.96
C GLY A 447 -5.09 21.05 -10.20
N ASP A 448 -4.63 21.75 -11.24
CA ASP A 448 -4.21 21.15 -12.50
C ASP A 448 -3.04 20.18 -12.29
N LEU A 449 -1.97 20.61 -11.60
CA LEU A 449 -0.77 19.79 -11.42
C LEU A 449 -1.06 18.53 -10.60
N LEU A 450 -1.82 18.65 -9.50
CA LEU A 450 -2.16 17.50 -8.68
C LEU A 450 -3.14 16.55 -9.40
N GLY A 451 -4.00 17.08 -10.29
CA GLY A 451 -4.82 16.28 -11.19
C GLY A 451 -3.98 15.44 -12.16
N ASP A 452 -3.01 16.07 -12.82
CA ASP A 452 -2.06 15.37 -13.71
C ASP A 452 -1.26 14.30 -12.96
N LEU A 453 -0.77 14.62 -11.76
CA LEU A 453 -0.08 13.66 -10.90
C LEU A 453 -0.98 12.50 -10.50
N ALA A 454 -2.24 12.74 -10.14
CA ALA A 454 -3.17 11.68 -9.76
C ALA A 454 -3.37 10.68 -10.90
N VAL A 455 -3.43 11.14 -12.16
CA VAL A 455 -3.53 10.28 -13.34
C VAL A 455 -2.26 9.42 -13.52
N GLU A 456 -1.07 9.99 -13.34
CA GLU A 456 0.19 9.25 -13.42
C GLU A 456 0.35 8.22 -12.28
N LEU A 457 -0.10 8.58 -11.07
CA LEU A 457 0.03 7.74 -9.88
C LEU A 457 -0.99 6.60 -9.83
N ALA A 458 -2.16 6.75 -10.47
CA ALA A 458 -3.14 5.67 -10.60
C ALA A 458 -2.54 4.41 -11.27
N ARG A 459 -1.51 4.58 -12.11
CA ARG A 459 -0.79 3.48 -12.78
C ARG A 459 0.39 2.92 -11.97
N ARG A 460 0.69 3.52 -10.82
CA ARG A 460 1.88 3.28 -10.00
C ARG A 460 1.48 3.13 -8.53
N PRO A 461 0.84 2.01 -8.16
CA PRO A 461 0.26 1.80 -6.82
C PRO A 461 1.29 1.95 -5.69
N ARG A 462 2.57 1.73 -6.00
CA ARG A 462 3.69 1.84 -5.06
C ARG A 462 4.19 3.25 -4.88
N VAL A 463 3.65 4.25 -5.55
CA VAL A 463 4.02 5.66 -5.35
C VAL A 463 2.81 6.39 -4.78
N HIS A 464 2.95 6.92 -3.57
CA HIS A 464 1.91 7.69 -2.90
C HIS A 464 2.25 9.17 -2.89
N LEU A 465 1.22 10.01 -3.00
CA LEU A 465 1.36 11.45 -2.93
C LEU A 465 0.64 11.99 -1.69
N VAL A 466 1.36 12.81 -0.93
CA VAL A 466 0.80 13.59 0.18
C VAL A 466 1.18 15.04 -0.03
N ALA A 467 0.24 15.95 0.17
CA ALA A 467 0.49 17.38 0.18
C ALA A 467 0.02 17.98 1.50
N THR A 468 0.58 19.12 1.90
CA THR A 468 0.11 19.88 3.07
C THR A 468 -0.34 21.28 2.64
N ALA A 469 -1.42 21.76 3.23
CA ALA A 469 -1.94 23.10 2.96
C ALA A 469 -2.60 23.72 4.19
N ARG A 470 -2.80 25.03 4.14
CA ARG A 470 -3.63 25.76 5.10
C ARG A 470 -5.12 25.74 4.74
N PRO A 471 -6.03 25.88 5.73
CA PRO A 471 -7.46 25.94 5.47
C PRO A 471 -7.88 27.05 4.51
N GLU A 472 -7.23 28.22 4.56
CA GLU A 472 -7.56 29.36 3.70
C GLU A 472 -7.29 29.02 2.23
N PHE A 473 -6.17 28.36 1.95
CA PHE A 473 -5.86 27.89 0.60
C PHE A 473 -6.86 26.83 0.14
N PHE A 474 -7.13 25.83 0.99
CA PHE A 474 -8.04 24.74 0.66
C PHE A 474 -9.46 25.21 0.31
N ARG A 475 -9.96 26.27 0.94
CA ARG A 475 -11.30 26.84 0.66
C ARG A 475 -11.42 27.46 -0.74
N HIS A 476 -10.30 27.86 -1.34
CA HIS A 476 -10.28 28.58 -2.62
C HIS A 476 -9.64 27.80 -3.75
N ALA A 477 -8.86 26.76 -3.43
CA ALA A 477 -8.24 25.90 -4.41
C ALA A 477 -9.29 25.00 -5.08
N ASP A 478 -9.31 24.99 -6.40
CA ASP A 478 -10.06 24.01 -7.18
C ASP A 478 -9.25 22.71 -7.25
N LEU A 479 -9.56 21.76 -6.36
CA LEU A 479 -8.83 20.50 -6.23
C LEU A 479 -9.64 19.35 -6.83
N PRO A 480 -9.01 18.43 -7.58
CA PRO A 480 -9.72 17.30 -8.16
C PRO A 480 -10.23 16.34 -7.07
N SER A 481 -11.40 15.74 -7.32
CA SER A 481 -12.06 14.79 -6.41
C SER A 481 -11.27 13.50 -6.15
N SER A 482 -10.26 13.22 -6.97
CA SER A 482 -9.32 12.11 -6.79
C SER A 482 -8.39 12.30 -5.59
N ILE A 483 -8.27 13.51 -5.04
CA ILE A 483 -7.45 13.81 -3.87
C ILE A 483 -8.31 13.74 -2.61
N GLY A 484 -8.02 12.77 -1.75
CA GLY A 484 -8.60 12.71 -0.42
C GLY A 484 -8.03 13.82 0.47
N HIS A 485 -8.81 14.36 1.39
CA HIS A 485 -8.32 15.36 2.33
C HIS A 485 -8.56 14.93 3.78
N VAL A 486 -7.63 15.32 4.66
CA VAL A 486 -7.75 15.15 6.10
C VAL A 486 -7.55 16.51 6.76
N ARG A 487 -8.35 16.81 7.78
CA ARG A 487 -8.18 18.02 8.57
C ARG A 487 -7.44 17.68 9.85
N VAL A 488 -6.43 18.47 10.16
CA VAL A 488 -5.67 18.38 11.40
C VAL A 488 -5.99 19.60 12.23
N GLU A 489 -6.40 19.37 13.47
CA GLU A 489 -6.74 20.42 14.42
C GLU A 489 -5.50 21.18 14.88
N GLU A 490 -5.71 22.35 15.50
CA GLU A 490 -4.63 23.22 15.96
C GLU A 490 -3.73 22.55 17.03
N HIS A 491 -4.30 21.60 17.79
CA HIS A 491 -3.61 20.86 18.85
C HIS A 491 -3.13 19.45 18.45
N ALA A 492 -3.41 18.97 17.23
CA ALA A 492 -2.87 17.73 16.60
C ALA A 492 -2.59 16.50 17.51
N ASP A 493 -3.30 16.36 18.63
CA ASP A 493 -3.07 15.38 19.70
C ASP A 493 -1.64 15.39 20.31
N VAL A 494 -0.99 16.56 20.31
CA VAL A 494 0.37 16.73 20.85
C VAL A 494 0.35 17.33 22.25
N ASP A 495 1.10 16.72 23.17
CA ASP A 495 1.35 17.24 24.52
C ASP A 495 2.23 18.49 24.47
N LEU A 496 1.59 19.66 24.36
CA LEU A 496 2.25 20.98 24.32
C LEU A 496 3.11 21.25 25.57
N PRO A 497 2.66 20.96 26.82
CA PRO A 497 3.52 21.02 28.00
C PRO A 497 4.80 20.20 27.88
N ALA A 498 4.72 18.92 27.48
CA ALA A 498 5.89 18.07 27.32
C ALA A 498 6.81 18.60 26.20
N MET A 499 6.23 19.07 25.10
CA MET A 499 6.97 19.70 24.00
C MET A 499 7.73 20.95 24.47
N LEU A 500 7.09 21.83 25.26
CA LEU A 500 7.77 23.01 25.82
C LEU A 500 9.00 22.62 26.64
N VAL A 501 8.90 21.59 27.48
CA VAL A 501 10.05 21.09 28.26
C VAL A 501 11.18 20.60 27.34
N ALA A 502 10.85 19.89 26.27
CA ALA A 502 11.82 19.39 25.31
C ALA A 502 12.54 20.53 24.57
N TYR A 503 11.77 21.51 24.06
CA TYR A 503 12.31 22.69 23.39
C TYR A 503 13.14 23.57 24.34
N ALA A 504 12.66 23.83 25.55
CA ALA A 504 13.40 24.59 26.56
C ALA A 504 14.74 23.93 26.91
N ARG A 505 14.79 22.60 26.98
CA ARG A 505 16.04 21.86 27.18
C ARG A 505 17.01 22.02 26.01
N GLU A 506 16.52 21.87 24.78
CA GLU A 506 17.33 21.99 23.56
C GLU A 506 17.98 23.38 23.45
N TYR A 507 17.18 24.43 23.67
CA TYR A 507 17.62 25.82 23.59
C TYR A 507 18.20 26.38 24.89
N ARG A 508 18.25 25.58 25.96
CA ARG A 508 18.76 25.95 27.30
C ARG A 508 18.03 27.15 27.92
N VAL A 509 16.71 27.19 27.77
CA VAL A 509 15.83 28.20 28.36
C VAL A 509 15.29 27.70 29.71
N GLY A 510 15.44 28.50 30.76
CA GLY A 510 14.90 28.19 32.09
C GLY A 510 13.41 28.50 32.16
N ILE A 511 12.57 27.46 32.31
CA ILE A 511 11.10 27.56 32.38
C ILE A 511 10.55 27.19 33.76
N GLU A 512 11.41 26.87 34.73
CA GLU A 512 11.04 26.36 36.06
C GLU A 512 10.22 27.36 36.87
N ALA A 513 10.44 28.66 36.66
CA ALA A 513 9.70 29.73 37.31
C ALA A 513 8.30 29.95 36.70
N VAL A 514 8.01 29.37 35.53
CA VAL A 514 6.81 29.60 34.73
C VAL A 514 6.23 28.29 34.13
N PRO A 515 6.01 27.24 34.95
CA PRO A 515 5.57 25.93 34.45
C PRO A 515 4.19 25.94 33.80
N TRP A 516 3.38 26.99 34.06
CA TRP A 516 2.06 27.18 33.47
C TRP A 516 2.11 27.57 31.99
N LEU A 517 3.26 28.01 31.45
CA LEU A 517 3.37 28.41 30.05
C LEU A 517 3.02 27.30 29.07
N GLY A 518 3.32 26.04 29.41
CA GLY A 518 2.97 24.88 28.57
C GLY A 518 1.47 24.75 28.31
N TRP A 519 0.63 25.29 29.20
CA TRP A 519 -0.83 25.29 29.09
C TRP A 519 -1.40 26.58 28.50
N ALA A 520 -0.58 27.64 28.41
CA ALA A 520 -0.98 28.93 27.86
C ALA A 520 -0.65 29.06 26.36
N LEU A 521 0.38 28.34 25.89
CA LEU A 521 0.77 28.31 24.48
C LEU A 521 -0.24 27.50 23.67
N ARG A 522 -0.57 28.01 22.49
CA ARG A 522 -1.65 27.48 21.66
C ARG A 522 -1.20 26.41 20.68
N ASN A 523 0.06 26.44 20.26
CA ASN A 523 0.57 25.52 19.25
C ASN A 523 2.11 25.37 19.30
N ALA A 524 2.62 24.41 18.54
CA ALA A 524 4.05 24.10 18.47
C ALA A 524 4.91 25.26 17.95
N LEU A 525 4.36 26.15 17.12
CA LEU A 525 5.10 27.32 16.63
C LEU A 525 5.36 28.32 17.75
N GLU A 526 4.39 28.59 18.62
CA GLU A 526 4.58 29.47 19.77
C GLU A 526 5.63 28.91 20.75
N ILE A 527 5.60 27.59 21.01
CA ILE A 527 6.63 26.92 21.82
C ILE A 527 8.01 27.12 21.21
N ARG A 528 8.16 26.89 19.90
CA ARG A 528 9.44 27.06 19.22
C ARG A 528 9.94 28.50 19.33
N LEU A 529 9.09 29.48 19.02
CA LEU A 529 9.44 30.90 19.06
C LEU A 529 9.75 31.42 20.46
N LEU A 530 9.21 30.78 21.51
CA LEU A 530 9.55 31.10 22.90
C LEU A 530 10.91 30.52 23.31
N ALA A 531 11.25 29.34 22.78
CA ALA A 531 12.48 28.64 23.11
C ALA A 531 13.69 29.15 22.31
N GLU A 532 13.50 29.50 21.04
CA GLU A 532 14.49 30.19 20.18
C GLU A 532 14.81 31.60 20.71
#